data_AF-A0A067MC14-F1
#
_entry.id   AF-A0A067MC14-F1
#
_cell.length_a   1.000
_cell.length_b   1.000
_cell.length_c   1.000
_cell.angle_alpha   90.00
_cell.angle_beta   90.00
_cell.angle_gamma   90.00
#
_symmetry.space_group_name_H-M   'P 1'
#
loop_
_entity.id
_entity.type
_entity.pdbx_description
1 polymer ?
#
loop_
_entity_poly.entity_id
_entity_poly.type
_entity_poly.pdbx_seq_one_letter_code
_entity_poly.pdbx_strand_id
1 'polypeptide(L)' 'LSFRNKGQFFKLVGELPHGPEFARRTVTVVGDLQDSDGKFLEEELEIWGRNPVDCIQEILQNPSHKGHDWYAPRKVHQEN' A
#
# COMPACT_ATOMS: atom_id res chain seq x y z
N LEU A 1 -11.14 -27.85 6.25
CA LEU A 1 -10.96 -28.21 4.82
C LEU A 1 -10.03 -29.41 4.74
N SER A 2 -10.34 -30.41 3.91
CA SER A 2 -9.40 -31.47 3.54
C SER A 2 -9.07 -31.35 2.06
N PHE A 3 -7.81 -31.52 1.68
CA PHE A 3 -7.32 -31.38 0.30
C PHE A 3 -6.90 -32.75 -0.23
N ARG A 4 -7.31 -33.10 -1.46
CA ARG A 4 -6.98 -34.42 -2.04
C ARG A 4 -5.56 -34.49 -2.59
N ASN A 5 -4.94 -33.36 -2.93
CA ASN A 5 -3.55 -33.30 -3.41
C ASN A 5 -2.97 -31.90 -3.25
N LYS A 6 -1.64 -31.79 -3.45
CA LYS A 6 -0.91 -30.51 -3.37
C LYS A 6 -1.42 -29.44 -4.34
N GLY A 7 -1.84 -29.83 -5.55
CA GLY A 7 -2.33 -28.89 -6.55
C GLY A 7 -3.62 -28.19 -6.13
N GLN A 8 -4.57 -28.93 -5.55
CA GLN A 8 -5.80 -28.35 -4.98
C GLN A 8 -5.52 -27.40 -3.82
N PHE A 9 -4.54 -27.74 -2.98
CA PHE A 9 -4.10 -26.86 -1.89
C PHE A 9 -3.53 -25.54 -2.43
N PHE A 10 -2.55 -25.59 -3.34
CA PHE A 10 -1.94 -24.37 -3.88
C PHE A 10 -2.89 -23.52 -4.72
N LYS A 11 -3.85 -24.15 -5.42
CA LYS A 11 -4.92 -23.42 -6.11
C LYS A 11 -5.73 -22.57 -5.12
N LEU A 12 -6.16 -23.16 -4.00
CA LEU A 12 -6.91 -22.42 -2.98
C LEU A 12 -6.06 -21.33 -2.32
N VAL A 13 -4.77 -21.58 -2.07
CA VAL A 13 -3.84 -20.56 -1.57
C VAL A 13 -3.75 -19.38 -2.54
N GLY A 14 -3.71 -19.64 -3.86
CA GLY A 14 -3.73 -18.59 -4.88
C GLY A 14 -5.06 -17.82 -4.96
N GLU A 15 -6.16 -18.42 -4.50
CA GLU A 15 -7.49 -17.80 -4.44
C GLU A 15 -7.75 -17.02 -3.14
N LEU A 16 -6.81 -17.05 -2.17
CA LEU A 16 -6.93 -16.24 -0.97
C LEU A 16 -7.00 -14.75 -1.35
N PRO A 17 -7.73 -13.92 -0.57
CA PRO A 17 -7.75 -12.49 -0.80
C PRO A 17 -6.32 -11.93 -0.83
N HIS A 18 -5.97 -11.27 -1.92
CA HIS A 18 -4.73 -10.54 -2.05
C HIS A 18 -4.95 -9.10 -1.58
N GLY A 19 -3.92 -8.51 -0.97
CA GLY A 19 -3.93 -7.08 -0.70
C GLY A 19 -3.88 -6.26 -1.99
N PRO A 20 -3.96 -4.93 -1.89
CA PRO A 20 -3.89 -4.05 -3.05
C PRO A 20 -2.64 -4.29 -3.89
N GLU A 21 -2.84 -4.30 -5.20
CA GLU A 21 -1.79 -4.55 -6.17
C GLU A 21 -0.70 -3.47 -6.15
N PHE A 22 0.54 -3.88 -6.41
CA PHE A 22 1.61 -2.95 -6.67
C PHE A 22 1.51 -2.42 -8.10
N ALA A 23 1.60 -1.10 -8.23
CA ALA A 23 1.76 -0.41 -9.50
C ALA A 23 3.17 0.18 -9.59
N ARG A 24 3.85 -0.12 -10.69
CA ARG A 24 5.10 0.50 -11.07
C ARG A 24 4.81 1.80 -11.82
N ARG A 25 5.45 2.89 -11.43
CA ARG A 25 5.35 4.19 -12.09
C ARG A 25 6.74 4.79 -12.23
N THR A 26 6.97 5.45 -13.35
CA THR A 26 8.20 6.18 -13.59
C THR A 26 7.90 7.67 -13.46
N VAL A 27 8.73 8.39 -12.70
CA VAL A 27 8.60 9.85 -12.55
C VAL A 27 9.95 10.50 -12.83
N THR A 28 9.92 11.67 -13.46
CA THR A 28 11.11 12.51 -13.64
C THR A 28 11.12 13.56 -12.53
N VAL A 29 12.23 13.63 -11.79
CA VAL A 29 12.44 14.62 -10.72
C VAL A 29 13.53 15.60 -11.12
N VAL A 30 13.33 16.87 -10.78
CA VAL A 30 14.32 17.93 -10.98
C VAL A 30 15.11 18.08 -9.69
N GLY A 31 16.42 17.95 -9.77
CA GLY A 31 17.35 18.15 -8.66
C GLY A 31 17.71 19.62 -8.44
N ASP A 32 18.61 19.86 -7.51
CA ASP A 32 19.15 21.18 -7.16
C ASP A 32 20.47 21.52 -7.88
N LEU A 33 21.14 20.52 -8.45
CA LEU A 33 22.36 20.70 -9.24
C LEU A 33 22.05 21.20 -10.64
N GLN A 34 22.95 22.04 -11.17
CA GLN A 34 22.89 22.55 -12.55
C GLN A 34 24.08 22.05 -13.38
N ASP A 35 23.86 21.89 -14.68
CA ASP A 35 24.93 21.63 -15.65
C ASP A 35 25.72 22.91 -16.02
N SER A 36 26.67 22.77 -16.96
CA SER A 36 27.48 23.89 -17.45
C SER A 36 26.69 25.00 -18.14
N ASP A 37 25.48 24.70 -18.59
CA ASP A 37 24.59 25.64 -19.28
C ASP A 37 23.55 26.25 -18.33
N GLY A 38 23.64 25.94 -17.02
CA GLY A 38 22.74 26.44 -15.98
C GLY A 38 21.39 25.73 -15.94
N LYS A 39 21.22 24.60 -16.64
CA LYS A 39 20.00 23.80 -16.60
C LYS A 39 20.03 22.85 -15.41
N PHE A 40 18.93 22.77 -14.66
CA PHE A 40 18.81 21.80 -13.57
C PHE A 40 18.86 20.37 -14.08
N LEU A 41 19.60 19.53 -13.36
CA LEU A 41 19.70 18.11 -13.65
C LEU A 41 18.38 17.42 -13.31
N GLU A 42 18.00 16.46 -14.15
CA GLU A 42 16.81 15.63 -13.98
C GLU A 42 17.22 14.17 -13.79
N GLU A 43 16.45 13.46 -12.97
CA GLU A 43 16.61 12.02 -12.75
C GLU A 43 15.29 11.31 -12.99
N GLU A 44 15.35 10.15 -13.66
CA GLU A 44 14.20 9.27 -13.82
C GLU A 44 14.19 8.23 -12.68
N LEU A 45 13.13 8.24 -11.87
CA LEU A 45 12.95 7.35 -10.73
C LEU A 45 11.83 6.35 -10.99
N GLU A 46 12.09 5.09 -10.69
CA GLU A 46 11.08 4.05 -10.65
C GLU A 46 10.49 3.94 -9.24
N ILE A 47 9.18 4.17 -9.13
CA ILE A 47 8.41 4.10 -7.88
C ILE A 47 7.48 2.89 -7.93
N TRP A 48 7.54 2.09 -6.88
CA TRP A 48 6.60 1.00 -6.61
C TRP A 48 5.67 1.42 -5.49
N GLY A 49 4.38 1.53 -5.80
CA GLY A 49 3.37 1.96 -4.84
C GLY A 49 2.07 1.21 -5.02
N ARG A 50 1.22 1.25 -4.00
CA ARG A 50 -0.15 0.72 -4.06
C ARG A 50 -1.14 1.87 -4.15
N ASN A 51 -2.35 1.61 -4.62
CA ASN A 51 -3.43 2.59 -4.55
C ASN A 51 -3.77 2.88 -3.07
N PRO A 52 -3.59 4.12 -2.58
CA PRO A 52 -3.83 4.44 -1.18
C PRO A 52 -5.28 4.20 -0.75
N VAL A 53 -6.25 4.37 -1.66
CA VAL A 53 -7.67 4.11 -1.36
C VAL A 53 -7.91 2.63 -1.07
N ASP A 54 -7.33 1.75 -1.89
CA ASP A 54 -7.46 0.30 -1.72
C ASP A 54 -6.75 -0.17 -0.44
N CYS A 55 -5.58 0.40 -0.12
CA CYS A 55 -4.88 0.14 1.16
C CYS A 55 -5.72 0.53 2.37
N ILE A 56 -6.36 1.70 2.34
CA ILE A 56 -7.22 2.15 3.43
C ILE A 56 -8.43 1.21 3.56
N GLN A 57 -9.04 0.82 2.44
CA GLN A 57 -10.16 -0.13 2.45
C GLN A 57 -9.76 -1.48 3.08
N GLU A 58 -8.61 -2.04 2.71
CA GLU A 58 -8.08 -3.27 3.32
C GLU A 58 -7.89 -3.13 4.83
N ILE A 59 -7.26 -2.04 5.27
CA ILE A 59 -7.02 -1.75 6.70
C ILE A 59 -8.33 -1.66 7.48
N LEU A 60 -9.35 -0.99 6.93
CA LEU A 60 -10.65 -0.83 7.57
C LEU A 60 -11.48 -2.12 7.58
N GLN A 61 -11.25 -3.04 6.65
CA GLN A 61 -11.90 -4.34 6.63
C GLN A 61 -11.39 -5.28 7.73
N ASN A 62 -10.27 -4.99 8.37
CA ASN A 62 -9.73 -5.82 9.44
C ASN A 62 -10.66 -5.78 10.68
N PRO A 63 -11.26 -6.92 11.08
CA PRO A 63 -12.14 -6.97 12.24
C PRO A 63 -11.48 -6.52 13.55
N SER A 64 -10.14 -6.61 13.68
CA SER A 64 -9.41 -6.14 14.86
C SER A 64 -9.46 -4.62 15.03
N HIS A 65 -9.85 -3.87 14.00
CA HIS A 65 -9.94 -2.41 14.02
C HIS A 65 -11.36 -1.90 14.29
N LYS A 66 -12.35 -2.78 14.44
CA LYS A 66 -13.74 -2.38 14.73
C LYS A 66 -13.82 -1.51 15.98
N GLY A 67 -14.36 -0.31 15.85
CA GLY A 67 -14.51 0.64 16.96
C GLY A 67 -13.24 1.43 17.27
N HIS A 68 -12.16 1.20 16.52
CA HIS A 68 -10.91 1.96 16.53
C HIS A 68 -10.69 2.80 15.26
N ASP A 69 -11.69 2.83 14.39
CA ASP A 69 -11.73 3.56 13.14
C ASP A 69 -12.34 4.96 13.34
N TRP A 70 -11.49 5.94 13.68
CA TRP A 70 -11.89 7.34 13.79
C TRP A 70 -11.29 8.17 12.66
N TYR A 71 -12.15 8.90 11.93
CA TYR A 71 -11.71 9.79 10.84
C TYR A 71 -11.05 11.08 11.36
N ALA A 72 -11.21 11.40 12.65
CA ALA A 72 -10.68 12.59 13.29
C ALA A 72 -10.18 12.27 14.71
N PRO A 73 -9.27 13.09 15.27
CA PRO A 73 -8.77 12.91 16.63
C PRO A 73 -9.92 12.86 17.65
N ARG A 74 -9.90 11.85 18.52
CA ARG A 74 -10.84 11.74 19.65
C ARG A 74 -10.09 11.94 20.96
N LYS A 75 -10.67 12.74 21.86
CA LYS A 75 -10.18 12.88 23.22
C LYS A 75 -10.53 11.60 23.99
N VAL A 76 -9.52 10.79 24.29
CA VAL A 76 -9.68 9.54 25.06
C VAL A 76 -9.46 9.89 26.53
N HIS A 77 -10.55 10.07 27.27
CA HIS A 77 -10.45 10.20 28.73
C HIS A 77 -10.32 8.79 29.32
N GLN A 78 -9.21 8.51 30.00
CA GLN A 78 -9.12 7.36 30.90
C GLN A 78 -9.86 7.73 32.19
N GLU A 79 -11.01 7.13 32.43
CA GLU A 79 -11.63 7.16 33.76
C GLU A 79 -10.93 6.10 34.62
N ASN A 80 -10.37 6.54 35.75
CA ASN A 80 -9.83 5.71 36.83
C ASN A 80 -10.95 5.13 37.68
#